data_AF-A0A2A4UW45-F1
#
_entry.id   AF-A0A2A4UW45-F1
#
_cell.length_a   1.000
_cell.length_b   1.000
_cell.length_c   1.000
_cell.angle_alpha   90.00
_cell.angle_beta   90.00
_cell.angle_gamma   90.00
#
_symmetry.space_group_name_H-M   'P 1'
#
loop_
_entity.id
_entity.type
_entity.pdbx_description
1 polymer ?
#
loop_
_entity_poly.entity_id
_entity_poly.type
_entity_poly.pdbx_seq_one_letter_code
_entity_poly.pdbx_strand_id
1 'polypeptide(L)'
;MKQLHKIETHRKVVIKFLLLLSVLVLYFSYLSYEYGILTGGIVAALTWSFFVLCTPVADAGFLLDFPIRLIFGIRMLYSEILVWTIAISINFYALADGSNAYDKTVLTTLLQKIITTPYPYWSIIILSGIGTFLSIYFGDEMLDVFRHRDRVKYHQHGFKLKFIAVISLFALTFLAYYFLLNALHIQFNDI
;
A
#
# COMPACT_ATOMS: atom_id res chain seq x y z
N MET A 1 2.35 18.01 -32.59
CA MET A 1 1.23 17.70 -31.67
C MET A 1 1.39 16.39 -30.85
N LYS A 2 2.31 15.46 -31.20
CA LYS A 2 2.60 14.25 -30.38
C LYS A 2 3.43 14.51 -29.10
N GLN A 3 4.22 15.60 -29.04
CA GLN A 3 5.09 15.89 -27.89
C GLN A 3 4.37 16.53 -26.69
N LEU A 4 3.27 17.24 -26.89
CA LEU A 4 2.53 17.89 -25.80
C LEU A 4 1.80 16.89 -24.87
N HIS A 5 1.30 15.78 -25.42
CA HIS A 5 0.56 14.78 -24.64
C HIS A 5 1.45 13.96 -23.70
N LYS A 6 2.75 13.83 -24.00
CA LYS A 6 3.71 13.08 -23.18
C LYS A 6 4.15 13.86 -21.92
N ILE A 7 4.15 15.20 -21.98
CA ILE A 7 4.57 16.07 -20.88
C ILE A 7 3.45 16.23 -19.84
N GLU A 8 2.19 16.25 -20.29
CA GLU A 8 1.02 16.43 -19.44
C GLU A 8 0.81 15.27 -18.45
N THR A 9 1.20 14.06 -18.84
CA THR A 9 1.08 12.84 -18.02
C THR A 9 2.06 12.86 -16.86
N HIS A 10 3.32 13.27 -17.07
CA HIS A 10 4.32 13.32 -16.00
C HIS A 10 4.00 14.38 -14.94
N ARG A 11 3.53 15.56 -15.34
CA ARG A 11 3.19 16.64 -14.39
C ARG A 11 2.05 16.24 -13.46
N LYS A 12 1.01 15.57 -13.96
CA LYS A 12 -0.11 15.09 -13.12
C LYS A 12 0.35 14.05 -12.09
N VAL A 13 1.25 13.13 -12.47
CA VAL A 13 1.80 12.11 -11.56
C VAL A 13 2.66 12.78 -10.47
N VAL A 14 3.53 13.72 -10.85
CA VAL A 14 4.35 14.47 -9.89
C VAL A 14 3.50 15.28 -8.92
N ILE A 15 2.41 15.92 -9.38
CA ILE A 15 1.49 16.65 -8.49
C ILE A 15 0.81 15.70 -7.50
N LYS A 16 0.34 14.52 -7.94
CA LYS A 16 -0.23 13.50 -7.04
C LYS A 16 0.79 13.04 -6.00
N PHE A 17 2.03 12.82 -6.41
CA PHE A 17 3.14 12.49 -5.51
C PHE A 17 3.41 13.60 -4.50
N LEU A 18 3.50 14.85 -4.92
CA LEU A 18 3.73 15.99 -4.04
C LEU A 18 2.57 16.20 -3.05
N LEU A 19 1.32 16.00 -3.48
CA LEU A 19 0.16 16.04 -2.58
C LEU A 19 0.23 14.93 -1.53
N LEU A 20 0.51 13.70 -1.95
CA LEU A 20 0.65 12.57 -1.02
C LEU A 20 1.81 12.79 -0.04
N LEU A 21 2.95 13.27 -0.54
CA LEU A 21 4.11 13.62 0.27
C LEU A 21 3.78 14.73 1.27
N SER A 22 3.04 15.75 0.85
CA SER A 22 2.59 16.84 1.74
C SER A 22 1.72 16.31 2.88
N VAL A 23 0.75 15.44 2.58
CA VAL A 23 -0.08 14.79 3.61
C VAL A 23 0.78 14.00 4.59
N LEU A 24 1.76 13.24 4.10
CA LEU A 24 2.66 12.47 4.95
C LEU A 24 3.56 13.37 5.81
N VAL A 25 4.08 14.46 5.26
CA VAL A 25 4.91 15.43 6.00
C VAL A 25 4.09 16.12 7.08
N LEU A 26 2.84 16.49 6.79
CA LEU A 26 1.94 17.07 7.79
C LEU A 26 1.63 16.06 8.91
N TYR A 27 1.32 14.81 8.55
CA TYR A 27 1.08 13.75 9.51
C TYR A 27 2.32 13.45 10.37
N PHE A 28 3.50 13.35 9.77
CA PHE A 28 4.76 13.18 10.48
C PHE A 28 5.08 14.38 11.39
N SER A 29 4.80 15.61 10.94
CA SER A 29 5.00 16.81 11.76
C SER A 29 4.10 16.80 12.98
N TYR A 30 2.82 16.41 12.80
CA TYR A 30 1.88 16.23 13.90
C TYR A 30 2.36 15.17 14.89
N LEU A 31 2.76 13.98 14.41
CA LEU A 31 3.29 12.91 15.27
C LEU A 31 4.60 13.29 15.97
N SER A 32 5.45 14.07 15.31
CA SER A 32 6.72 14.55 15.88
C SER A 32 6.49 15.58 16.98
N TYR A 33 5.45 16.40 16.84
CA TYR A 33 5.02 17.34 17.88
C TYR A 33 4.46 16.60 19.11
N GLU A 34 3.63 15.58 18.88
CA GLU A 34 2.94 14.84 19.95
C GLU A 34 3.86 13.85 20.70
N TYR A 35 4.66 13.07 19.97
CA TYR A 35 5.42 11.93 20.51
C TYR A 35 6.94 12.11 20.48
N GLY A 36 7.42 13.25 19.98
CA GLY A 36 8.84 13.53 19.73
C GLY A 36 9.33 12.98 18.39
N ILE A 37 10.46 13.51 17.90
CA ILE A 37 10.97 13.26 16.54
C ILE A 37 11.27 11.78 16.29
N LEU A 38 11.96 11.11 17.22
CA LEU A 38 12.34 9.69 17.08
C LEU A 38 11.10 8.79 17.05
N THR A 39 10.24 8.91 18.06
CA THR A 39 9.01 8.10 18.16
C THR A 39 8.06 8.41 17.00
N GLY A 40 7.86 9.68 16.66
CA GLY A 40 7.01 10.11 15.55
C GLY A 40 7.50 9.57 14.20
N GLY A 41 8.81 9.45 14.01
CA GLY A 41 9.40 8.81 12.82
C GLY A 41 9.12 7.33 12.72
N ILE A 42 9.27 6.60 13.82
CA ILE A 42 8.94 5.17 13.87
C ILE A 42 7.45 4.96 13.66
N VAL A 43 6.58 5.74 14.32
CA VAL A 43 5.12 5.68 14.14
C VAL A 43 4.73 5.97 12.68
N ALA A 44 5.30 7.01 12.06
CA ALA A 44 5.02 7.32 10.66
C ALA A 44 5.48 6.20 9.70
N ALA A 45 6.66 5.61 9.95
CA ALA A 45 7.17 4.48 9.17
C ALA A 45 6.30 3.23 9.35
N LEU A 46 5.81 2.96 10.57
CA LEU A 46 4.89 1.88 10.86
C LEU A 46 3.54 2.10 10.18
N THR A 47 2.96 3.30 10.26
CA THR A 47 1.72 3.66 9.57
C THR A 47 1.86 3.49 8.06
N TRP A 48 2.98 3.91 7.46
CA TRP A 48 3.25 3.66 6.05
C TRP A 48 3.33 2.15 5.74
N SER A 49 4.03 1.38 6.57
CA SER A 49 4.16 -0.08 6.39
C SER A 49 2.82 -0.81 6.51
N PHE A 50 1.88 -0.30 7.33
CA PHE A 50 0.51 -0.82 7.41
C PHE A 50 -0.21 -0.69 6.07
N PHE A 51 -0.10 0.45 5.38
CA PHE A 51 -0.69 0.61 4.06
C PHE A 51 -0.08 -0.35 3.05
N VAL A 52 1.24 -0.48 3.03
CA VAL A 52 1.94 -1.39 2.11
C VAL A 52 1.55 -2.85 2.34
N LEU A 53 1.52 -3.31 3.59
CA LEU A 53 1.33 -4.73 3.91
C LEU A 53 -0.12 -5.15 4.02
N CYS A 54 -1.01 -4.25 4.45
CA CYS A 54 -2.38 -4.63 4.80
C CYS A 54 -3.46 -4.07 3.86
N THR A 55 -3.09 -3.27 2.85
CA THR A 55 -4.04 -2.83 1.82
C THR A 55 -3.69 -3.39 0.45
N PRO A 56 -4.65 -4.02 -0.29
CA PRO A 56 -4.42 -4.62 -1.61
C PRO A 56 -4.35 -3.54 -2.71
N VAL A 57 -3.51 -2.51 -2.50
CA VAL A 57 -3.37 -1.35 -3.38
C VAL A 57 -1.95 -1.36 -3.93
N ALA A 58 -1.81 -1.57 -5.25
CA ALA A 58 -0.54 -1.54 -5.97
C ALA A 58 0.24 -0.21 -5.83
N ASP A 59 -0.44 0.87 -5.42
CA ASP A 59 0.13 2.19 -5.17
C ASP A 59 0.26 2.53 -3.67
N ALA A 60 -0.02 1.62 -2.73
CA ALA A 60 0.22 1.89 -1.31
C ALA A 60 1.71 2.17 -1.03
N GLY A 61 2.59 1.50 -1.79
CA GLY A 61 4.02 1.77 -1.82
C GLY A 61 4.44 3.02 -2.59
N PHE A 62 3.52 3.77 -3.22
CA PHE A 62 3.80 4.83 -4.20
C PHE A 62 4.82 5.87 -3.72
N LEU A 63 4.86 6.16 -2.42
CA LEU A 63 5.80 7.12 -1.84
C LEU A 63 7.27 6.73 -2.07
N LEU A 64 7.61 5.45 -1.95
CA LEU A 64 8.97 4.94 -2.23
C LEU A 64 9.07 4.34 -3.64
N ASP A 65 8.02 3.69 -4.12
CA ASP A 65 7.97 3.08 -5.44
C ASP A 65 8.19 4.13 -6.57
N PHE A 66 7.58 5.32 -6.48
CA PHE A 66 7.78 6.39 -7.46
C PHE A 66 9.23 6.88 -7.58
N PRO A 67 9.92 7.33 -6.51
CA PRO A 67 11.30 7.80 -6.61
C PRO A 67 12.27 6.66 -7.00
N ILE A 68 12.07 5.44 -6.50
CA ILE A 68 12.90 4.29 -6.88
C ILE A 68 12.79 4.03 -8.38
N ARG A 69 11.58 4.02 -8.94
CA ARG A 69 11.40 3.85 -10.39
C ARG A 69 11.97 5.01 -11.19
N LEU A 70 11.86 6.23 -10.69
CA LEU A 70 12.40 7.41 -11.38
C LEU A 70 13.93 7.36 -11.47
N ILE A 71 14.61 6.89 -10.41
CA ILE A 71 16.07 6.82 -10.33
C ILE A 71 16.62 5.58 -11.07
N PHE A 72 16.01 4.41 -10.86
CA PHE A 72 16.54 3.13 -11.34
C PHE A 72 15.89 2.63 -12.64
N GLY A 73 14.74 3.19 -13.05
CA GLY A 73 14.03 2.78 -14.26
C GLY A 73 13.52 1.33 -14.25
N ILE A 74 13.37 0.73 -13.06
CA ILE A 74 12.93 -0.67 -12.90
C ILE A 74 11.43 -0.84 -13.12
N ARG A 75 11.01 -2.07 -13.44
CA ARG A 75 9.58 -2.41 -13.59
C ARG A 75 8.86 -2.31 -12.25
N MET A 76 7.57 -1.96 -12.30
CA MET A 76 6.69 -1.79 -11.13
C MET A 76 6.69 -2.99 -10.18
N LEU A 77 6.75 -4.21 -10.70
CA LEU A 77 6.80 -5.42 -9.88
C LEU A 77 8.06 -5.48 -8.99
N TYR A 78 9.23 -5.09 -9.51
CA TYR A 78 10.48 -5.16 -8.73
C TYR A 78 10.55 -4.07 -7.67
N SER A 79 10.08 -2.87 -7.99
CA SER A 79 10.01 -1.79 -7.02
C SER A 79 8.98 -2.09 -5.92
N GLU A 80 7.86 -2.73 -6.24
CA GLU A 80 6.89 -3.16 -5.23
C GLU A 80 7.48 -4.23 -4.29
N ILE A 81 8.22 -5.23 -4.81
CA ILE A 81 8.92 -6.22 -3.98
C ILE A 81 9.90 -5.53 -3.03
N LEU A 82 10.63 -4.53 -3.52
CA LEU A 82 11.59 -3.77 -2.71
C LEU A 82 10.86 -3.02 -1.59
N VAL A 83 9.76 -2.32 -1.92
CA VAL A 83 8.94 -1.58 -0.95
C VAL A 83 8.34 -2.52 0.11
N TRP A 84 7.83 -3.68 -0.29
CA TRP A 84 7.37 -4.72 0.62
C TRP A 84 8.49 -5.21 1.54
N THR A 85 9.68 -5.45 0.99
CA THR A 85 10.84 -5.89 1.77
C THR A 85 11.23 -4.84 2.82
N ILE A 86 11.22 -3.55 2.46
CA ILE A 86 11.47 -2.45 3.40
C ILE A 86 10.38 -2.42 4.49
N ALA A 87 9.10 -2.51 4.11
CA ALA A 87 7.99 -2.48 5.07
C ALA A 87 8.07 -3.64 6.08
N ILE A 88 8.40 -4.85 5.63
CA ILE A 88 8.65 -6.01 6.51
C ILE A 88 9.85 -5.76 7.42
N SER A 89 10.94 -5.22 6.88
CA SER A 89 12.16 -4.96 7.64
C SER A 89 11.94 -3.93 8.75
N ILE A 90 11.17 -2.87 8.48
CA ILE A 90 10.79 -1.86 9.48
C ILE A 90 9.99 -2.49 10.62
N ASN A 91 9.03 -3.35 10.29
CA ASN A 91 8.24 -4.03 11.32
C ASN A 91 9.08 -5.01 12.15
N PHE A 92 9.99 -5.75 11.50
CA PHE A 92 10.90 -6.63 12.21
C PHE A 92 11.79 -5.85 13.19
N TYR A 93 12.35 -4.72 12.74
CA TYR A 93 13.14 -3.83 13.58
C TYR A 93 12.33 -3.26 14.76
N ALA A 94 11.13 -2.74 14.51
CA ALA A 94 10.29 -2.15 15.53
C ALA A 94 9.80 -3.18 16.58
N LEU A 95 9.57 -4.42 16.17
CA LEU A 95 9.24 -5.52 17.09
C LEU A 95 10.45 -5.95 17.93
N ALA A 96 11.65 -5.99 17.33
CA ALA A 96 12.88 -6.36 18.03
C ALA A 96 13.30 -5.33 19.09
N ASP A 97 13.08 -4.04 18.82
CA ASP A 97 13.32 -2.95 19.77
C ASP A 97 12.26 -2.91 20.90
N GLY A 98 11.17 -3.67 20.78
CA GLY A 98 10.04 -3.58 21.71
C GLY A 98 9.38 -2.20 21.69
N SER A 99 9.33 -1.57 20.52
CA SER A 99 9.01 -0.15 20.42
C SER A 99 7.59 0.15 20.91
N ASN A 100 7.48 1.04 21.90
CA ASN A 100 6.23 1.67 22.35
C ASN A 100 5.54 2.49 21.23
N ALA A 101 6.14 2.60 20.04
CA ALA A 101 5.53 3.21 18.87
C ALA A 101 4.26 2.48 18.40
N TYR A 102 4.14 1.17 18.65
CA TYR A 102 2.96 0.42 18.24
C TYR A 102 1.68 0.86 18.98
N ASP A 103 1.79 1.32 20.23
CA ASP A 103 0.65 1.69 21.07
C ASP A 103 0.19 3.15 20.91
N LYS A 104 0.79 3.90 19.97
CA LYS A 104 0.50 5.34 19.82
C LYS A 104 -0.72 5.64 18.98
N THR A 105 -1.05 4.79 18.03
CA THR A 105 -2.18 5.02 17.11
C THR A 105 -2.95 3.73 16.87
N VAL A 106 -4.24 3.85 16.54
CA VAL A 106 -5.07 2.72 16.15
C VAL A 106 -4.41 1.89 15.05
N LEU A 107 -3.84 2.55 14.04
CA LEU A 107 -3.24 1.88 12.88
C LEU A 107 -2.02 1.06 13.29
N THR A 108 -1.14 1.62 14.12
CA THR A 108 0.05 0.91 14.59
C THR A 108 -0.32 -0.21 15.54
N THR A 109 -1.31 -0.03 16.41
CA THR A 109 -1.75 -1.10 17.33
C THR A 109 -2.39 -2.25 16.55
N LEU A 110 -3.22 -1.94 15.54
CA LEU A 110 -3.76 -2.92 14.62
C LEU A 110 -2.65 -3.65 13.86
N LEU A 111 -1.66 -2.92 13.35
CA LEU A 111 -0.51 -3.50 12.65
C LEU A 111 0.24 -4.49 13.54
N GLN A 112 0.55 -4.10 14.77
CA GLN A 112 1.22 -4.98 15.73
C GLN A 112 0.42 -6.24 15.96
N LYS A 113 -0.90 -6.12 16.14
CA LYS A 113 -1.78 -7.26 16.35
C LYS A 113 -1.79 -8.18 15.12
N ILE A 114 -1.95 -7.62 13.93
CA ILE A 114 -1.94 -8.37 12.67
C ILE A 114 -0.64 -9.17 12.54
N ILE A 115 0.50 -8.58 12.86
CA ILE A 115 1.81 -9.24 12.70
C ILE A 115 2.05 -10.29 13.80
N THR A 116 1.73 -9.99 15.05
CA THR A 116 2.01 -10.87 16.21
C THR A 116 1.01 -12.00 16.39
N THR A 117 -0.21 -11.90 15.85
CA THR A 117 -1.23 -12.96 15.94
C THR A 117 -1.49 -13.61 14.57
N PRO A 118 -0.88 -14.77 14.27
CA PRO A 118 -0.87 -15.32 12.91
C PRO A 118 -2.22 -15.77 12.38
N TYR A 119 -3.03 -16.44 13.20
CA TYR A 119 -4.38 -16.86 12.82
C TYR A 119 -5.43 -16.02 13.55
N PRO A 120 -6.40 -15.36 12.86
CA PRO A 120 -6.66 -15.36 11.41
C PRO A 120 -5.97 -14.21 10.64
N TYR A 121 -5.19 -13.35 11.28
CA TYR A 121 -4.88 -12.03 10.73
C TYR A 121 -3.81 -11.99 9.64
N TRP A 122 -2.93 -12.99 9.54
CA TRP A 122 -2.01 -13.08 8.40
C TRP A 122 -2.75 -13.29 7.08
N SER A 123 -4.00 -13.74 7.10
CA SER A 123 -4.84 -13.74 5.90
C SER A 123 -4.97 -12.36 5.28
N ILE A 124 -4.97 -11.28 6.08
CA ILE A 124 -5.03 -9.89 5.58
C ILE A 124 -3.76 -9.56 4.81
N ILE A 125 -2.58 -9.88 5.34
CA ILE A 125 -1.29 -9.64 4.68
C ILE A 125 -1.20 -10.46 3.39
N ILE A 126 -1.60 -11.73 3.43
CA ILE A 126 -1.57 -12.61 2.25
C ILE A 126 -2.54 -12.13 1.18
N LEU A 127 -3.79 -11.82 1.54
CA LEU A 127 -4.80 -11.28 0.61
C LEU A 127 -4.37 -9.93 0.04
N SER A 128 -3.78 -9.07 0.87
CA SER A 128 -3.18 -7.80 0.47
C SER A 128 -2.08 -8.01 -0.57
N GLY A 129 -1.10 -8.87 -0.28
CA GLY A 129 -0.01 -9.19 -1.21
C GLY A 129 -0.52 -9.77 -2.53
N ILE A 130 -1.42 -10.76 -2.47
CA ILE A 130 -2.05 -11.33 -3.68
C ILE A 130 -2.76 -10.21 -4.47
N GLY A 131 -3.54 -9.36 -3.81
CA GLY A 131 -4.23 -8.23 -4.44
C GLY A 131 -3.29 -7.24 -5.11
N THR A 132 -2.23 -6.84 -4.42
CA THR A 132 -1.23 -5.88 -4.91
C THR A 132 -0.50 -6.44 -6.14
N PHE A 133 0.06 -7.66 -6.06
CA PHE A 133 0.79 -8.24 -7.20
C PHE A 133 -0.12 -8.58 -8.39
N LEU A 134 -1.34 -9.07 -8.12
CA LEU A 134 -2.31 -9.37 -9.16
C LEU A 134 -2.78 -8.08 -9.85
N SER A 135 -2.96 -6.99 -9.09
CA SER A 135 -3.30 -5.66 -9.61
C SER A 135 -2.19 -5.11 -10.51
N ILE A 136 -0.91 -5.27 -10.14
CA ILE A 136 0.23 -4.89 -10.99
C ILE A 136 0.25 -5.71 -12.27
N TYR A 137 0.14 -7.03 -12.16
CA TYR A 137 0.16 -7.93 -13.32
C TYR A 137 -0.96 -7.60 -14.31
N PHE A 138 -2.18 -7.39 -13.80
CA PHE A 138 -3.30 -6.99 -14.65
C PHE A 138 -3.18 -5.56 -15.17
N GLY A 139 -2.64 -4.63 -14.39
CA GLY A 139 -2.40 -3.24 -14.81
C GLY A 139 -1.46 -3.15 -16.01
N ASP A 140 -0.35 -3.87 -15.95
CA ASP A 140 0.63 -3.95 -17.05
C ASP A 140 0.03 -4.62 -18.29
N GLU A 141 -0.69 -5.74 -18.13
CA GLU A 141 -1.32 -6.47 -19.24
C GLU A 141 -2.42 -5.63 -19.92
N MET A 142 -3.22 -4.91 -19.12
CA MET A 142 -4.24 -4.00 -19.66
C MET A 142 -3.65 -2.87 -20.48
N LEU A 143 -2.61 -2.20 -19.96
CA LEU A 143 -1.94 -1.10 -20.67
C LEU A 143 -1.38 -1.56 -22.01
N ASP A 144 -0.86 -2.79 -22.07
CA ASP A 144 -0.32 -3.34 -23.31
C ASP A 144 -1.41 -3.66 -24.35
N VAL A 145 -2.55 -4.21 -23.91
CA VAL A 145 -3.73 -4.46 -24.76
C VAL A 145 -4.34 -3.16 -25.29
N PHE A 146 -4.41 -2.10 -24.48
CA PHE A 146 -4.91 -0.80 -24.95
C PHE A 146 -3.98 -0.13 -25.95
N ARG A 147 -2.66 -0.35 -25.84
CA ARG A 147 -1.67 0.23 -26.76
C ARG A 147 -1.57 -0.50 -28.09
N HIS A 148 -1.92 -1.78 -28.14
CA HIS A 148 -1.91 -2.62 -29.35
C HIS A 148 -3.29 -2.77 -30.01
N ARG A 149 -4.18 -1.79 -29.80
CA ARG A 149 -5.59 -1.79 -30.24
C ARG A 149 -5.84 -1.89 -31.77
N ASP A 150 -4.81 -1.98 -32.60
CA ASP A 150 -4.93 -2.12 -34.06
C ASP A 150 -4.97 -3.57 -34.57
N ARG A 151 -4.95 -4.60 -33.71
CA ARG A 151 -5.17 -6.00 -34.14
C ARG A 151 -6.30 -6.71 -33.40
N VAL A 152 -7.50 -6.45 -33.93
CA VAL A 152 -8.65 -7.36 -34.13
C VAL A 152 -8.90 -8.47 -33.10
N LYS A 153 -9.99 -8.29 -32.35
CA LYS A 153 -10.86 -9.30 -31.71
C LYS A 153 -10.16 -10.47 -31.01
N TYR A 154 -9.77 -10.31 -29.74
CA TYR A 154 -9.83 -11.40 -28.77
C TYR A 154 -9.73 -10.82 -27.33
N HIS A 155 -10.53 -11.32 -26.38
CA HIS A 155 -10.50 -11.05 -24.91
C HIS A 155 -11.42 -9.98 -24.25
N GLN A 156 -12.67 -9.80 -24.70
CA GLN A 156 -13.63 -9.01 -23.91
C GLN A 156 -14.09 -9.67 -22.59
N HIS A 157 -14.06 -11.00 -22.47
CA HIS A 157 -14.52 -11.71 -21.27
C HIS A 157 -13.45 -11.84 -20.17
N GLY A 158 -12.17 -12.03 -20.53
CA GLY A 158 -11.08 -12.09 -19.56
C GLY A 158 -10.93 -10.78 -18.77
N PHE A 159 -11.18 -9.65 -19.41
CA PHE A 159 -11.07 -8.35 -18.77
C PHE A 159 -12.10 -8.13 -17.64
N LYS A 160 -13.38 -8.49 -17.87
CA LYS A 160 -14.42 -8.37 -16.84
C LYS A 160 -14.13 -9.26 -15.62
N LEU A 161 -13.67 -10.49 -15.85
CA LEU A 161 -13.37 -11.43 -14.78
C LEU A 161 -12.19 -10.96 -13.91
N LYS A 162 -11.16 -10.38 -14.52
CA LYS A 162 -10.01 -9.78 -13.82
C LYS A 162 -10.41 -8.60 -12.94
N PHE A 163 -11.29 -7.72 -13.46
CA PHE A 163 -11.81 -6.59 -12.70
C PHE A 163 -12.66 -7.04 -11.51
N ILE A 164 -13.53 -8.04 -11.72
CA ILE A 164 -14.31 -8.67 -10.65
C ILE A 164 -13.37 -9.29 -9.60
N ALA A 165 -12.28 -9.95 -10.01
CA ALA A 165 -11.32 -10.55 -9.10
C ALA A 165 -10.66 -9.50 -8.18
N VAL A 166 -10.20 -8.37 -8.73
CA VAL A 166 -9.62 -7.27 -7.94
C VAL A 166 -10.65 -6.69 -6.96
N ILE A 167 -11.87 -6.42 -7.41
CA ILE A 167 -12.95 -5.93 -6.53
C ILE A 167 -13.26 -6.95 -5.43
N SER A 168 -13.30 -8.23 -5.77
CA SER A 168 -13.58 -9.29 -4.81
C SER A 168 -12.48 -9.40 -3.75
N LEU A 169 -11.21 -9.15 -4.11
CA LEU A 169 -10.08 -9.10 -3.18
C LEU A 169 -10.20 -7.90 -2.23
N PHE A 170 -10.59 -6.72 -2.73
CA PHE A 170 -10.89 -5.58 -1.87
C PHE A 170 -12.04 -5.88 -0.90
N ALA A 171 -13.13 -6.49 -1.38
CA ALA A 171 -14.28 -6.85 -0.56
C ALA A 171 -13.91 -7.91 0.51
N LEU A 172 -13.12 -8.92 0.14
CA LEU A 172 -12.61 -9.93 1.07
C LEU A 172 -11.69 -9.32 2.12
N THR A 173 -10.83 -8.38 1.74
CA THR A 173 -9.98 -7.66 2.69
C THR A 173 -10.83 -6.85 3.67
N PHE A 174 -11.85 -6.14 3.18
CA PHE A 174 -12.78 -5.40 4.03
C PHE A 174 -13.54 -6.33 4.99
N LEU A 175 -13.97 -7.50 4.52
CA LEU A 175 -14.62 -8.51 5.36
C LEU A 175 -13.67 -9.09 6.41
N ALA A 176 -12.41 -9.32 6.05
CA ALA A 176 -11.38 -9.76 6.99
C ALA A 176 -11.11 -8.71 8.08
N TYR A 177 -11.08 -7.42 7.72
CA TYR A 177 -11.02 -6.33 8.69
C TYR A 177 -12.27 -6.24 9.57
N TYR A 178 -13.46 -6.40 8.99
CA TYR A 178 -14.71 -6.42 9.76
C TYR A 178 -14.70 -7.56 10.80
N PHE A 179 -14.25 -8.75 10.39
CA PHE A 179 -14.09 -9.87 11.31
C PHE A 179 -13.03 -9.59 12.39
N LEU A 180 -11.92 -8.94 12.02
CA LEU A 180 -10.87 -8.53 12.95
C LEU A 180 -11.38 -7.54 14.00
N LEU A 181 -12.10 -6.50 13.58
CA LEU A 181 -12.67 -5.50 14.49
C LEU A 181 -13.72 -6.09 15.42
N ASN A 182 -14.59 -6.98 14.91
CA ASN A 182 -15.58 -7.68 15.72
C ASN A 182 -14.95 -8.66 16.72
N ALA A 183 -13.90 -9.37 16.32
CA ALA A 183 -13.18 -10.30 17.19
C ALA A 183 -12.34 -9.58 18.26
N LEU A 184 -11.86 -8.37 17.97
CA LEU A 184 -11.01 -7.63 18.91
C LEU A 184 -11.79 -6.89 20.02
N HIS A 185 -13.13 -6.78 19.97
CA HIS A 185 -13.90 -5.95 20.92
C HIS A 185 -13.19 -4.62 21.21
N ILE A 186 -12.67 -3.93 20.17
CA ILE A 186 -11.93 -2.68 20.37
C ILE A 186 -12.90 -1.68 20.97
N GLN A 187 -12.81 -1.49 22.29
CA GLN A 187 -13.45 -0.39 22.97
C GLN A 187 -12.72 0.85 22.48
N PHE A 188 -13.39 1.68 21.69
CA PHE A 188 -12.91 2.99 21.25
C PHE A 188 -12.81 3.99 22.41
N ASN A 189 -12.56 3.53 23.64
CA ASN A 189 -12.81 4.27 24.86
C ASN A 189 -11.54 4.86 25.52
N ASP A 190 -10.34 4.51 25.04
CA ASP A 190 -9.06 4.96 25.63
C ASP A 190 -8.05 5.50 24.59
N ILE A 191 -8.54 6.23 23.57
CA ILE A 191 -7.68 7.07 22.70
C ILE A 191 -8.04 8.52 22.93
#